data_AF-A0A2A2Y3F6-F1
#
_entry.id   AF-A0A2A2Y3F6-F1
#
_cell.length_a   1.000
_cell.length_b   1.000
_cell.length_c   1.000
_cell.angle_alpha   90.00
_cell.angle_beta   90.00
_cell.angle_gamma   90.00
#
_symmetry.space_group_name_H-M   'P 1'
#
loop_
_entity.id
_entity.type
_entity.pdbx_description
1 polymer ?
#
loop_
_entity_poly.entity_id
_entity_poly.type
_entity_poly.pdbx_seq_one_letter_code
_entity_poly.pdbx_strand_id
1 'polypeptide(L)'
;MHLFTLPRLLIWALTFPGVMVRIHLKAWLCRLTGLTVTKVVLFQYEEDRPGYVEHDGYRNIPQQMLAQTGSGIACGLLCCALSAVGPLLDARLGGGSFLLNAPLNWLSISIGTYIWLLPDEHFPRQAIKDDQSMGFLDKAICRLFGEIQFVGSALNGGFIFDLLCALCLCGFTRELVCTAGWHL
;
A
#
# COMPACT_ATOMS: atom_id res chain seq x y z
N MET A 1 -17.45 -25.71 7.49
CA MET A 1 -17.05 -24.28 7.50
C MET A 1 -16.31 -23.91 6.21
N HIS A 2 -16.96 -23.90 5.04
CA HIS A 2 -16.26 -23.72 3.75
C HIS A 2 -16.82 -22.64 2.81
N LEU A 3 -17.96 -22.02 3.11
CA LEU A 3 -18.54 -21.00 2.22
C LEU A 3 -17.87 -19.61 2.32
N PHE A 4 -17.19 -19.29 3.43
CA PHE A 4 -16.53 -17.98 3.63
C PHE A 4 -15.07 -17.93 3.12
N THR A 5 -14.54 -19.04 2.60
CA THR A 5 -13.15 -19.16 2.15
C THR A 5 -12.98 -18.74 0.68
N LEU A 6 -14.00 -19.02 -0.14
CA LEU A 6 -14.00 -18.74 -1.59
C LEU A 6 -13.95 -17.24 -1.93
N PRO A 7 -14.70 -16.35 -1.23
CA PRO A 7 -14.62 -14.91 -1.46
C PRO A 7 -13.22 -14.33 -1.17
N ARG A 8 -12.55 -14.85 -0.13
CA ARG A 8 -11.21 -14.38 0.26
C ARG A 8 -10.15 -14.79 -0.75
N LEU A 9 -10.14 -16.05 -1.18
CA LEU A 9 -9.18 -16.52 -2.17
C LEU A 9 -9.31 -15.75 -3.48
N LEU A 10 -10.54 -15.43 -3.90
CA LEU A 10 -10.78 -14.64 -5.10
C LEU A 10 -10.26 -13.21 -4.95
N ILE A 11 -10.56 -12.56 -3.82
CA ILE A 11 -10.04 -11.22 -3.51
C ILE A 11 -8.51 -11.23 -3.59
N TRP A 12 -7.87 -12.19 -2.92
CA TRP A 12 -6.42 -12.31 -2.91
C TRP A 12 -5.84 -12.57 -4.29
N ALA A 13 -6.45 -13.43 -5.09
CA ALA A 13 -6.00 -13.68 -6.46
C ALA A 13 -6.09 -12.41 -7.31
N LEU A 14 -7.18 -11.64 -7.17
CA LEU A 14 -7.39 -10.39 -7.89
C LEU A 14 -6.48 -9.26 -7.42
N THR A 15 -6.02 -9.29 -6.17
CA THR A 15 -5.18 -8.23 -5.60
C THR A 15 -3.73 -8.67 -5.38
N PHE A 16 -3.37 -9.89 -5.78
CA PHE A 16 -2.03 -10.46 -5.61
C PHE A 16 -0.89 -9.61 -6.19
N PRO A 17 -1.02 -8.96 -7.37
CA PRO A 17 0.03 -8.07 -7.87
C PRO A 17 0.37 -6.94 -6.89
N GLY A 18 -0.65 -6.37 -6.25
CA GLY A 18 -0.47 -5.35 -5.21
C GLY A 18 0.26 -5.88 -3.97
N VAL A 19 -0.05 -7.11 -3.54
CA VAL A 19 0.68 -7.79 -2.45
C VAL A 19 2.16 -7.89 -2.78
N MET A 20 2.49 -8.37 -4.00
CA MET A 20 3.88 -8.48 -4.45
C MET A 20 4.60 -7.14 -4.43
N VAL A 21 3.98 -6.09 -4.98
CA VAL A 21 4.57 -4.75 -5.03
C VAL A 21 4.82 -4.22 -3.62
N ARG A 22 3.85 -4.32 -2.71
CA ARG A 22 4.01 -3.83 -1.34
C ARG A 22 5.10 -4.55 -0.57
N ILE A 23 5.13 -5.89 -0.64
CA ILE A 23 6.12 -6.69 0.07
C ILE A 23 7.53 -6.38 -0.46
N HIS A 24 7.69 -6.25 -1.78
CA HIS A 24 8.97 -5.86 -2.36
C HIS A 24 9.38 -4.44 -1.98
N LEU A 25 8.46 -3.49 -1.97
CA LEU A 25 8.74 -2.12 -1.50
C LEU A 25 9.16 -2.10 -0.03
N LYS A 26 8.47 -2.86 0.83
CA LYS A 26 8.84 -2.99 2.24
C LYS A 26 10.23 -3.59 2.38
N ALA A 27 10.52 -4.71 1.70
CA ALA A 27 11.83 -5.35 1.74
C ALA A 27 12.94 -4.41 1.22
N TRP A 28 12.64 -3.62 0.19
CA TRP A 28 13.55 -2.63 -0.35
C TRP A 28 13.81 -1.48 0.65
N LEU A 29 12.78 -0.93 1.29
CA LEU A 29 12.91 0.10 2.33
C LEU A 29 13.63 -0.42 3.58
N CYS A 30 13.38 -1.67 3.99
CA CYS A 30 14.14 -2.32 5.05
C CYS A 30 15.64 -2.35 4.70
N ARG A 31 16.01 -2.77 3.48
CA ARG A 31 17.42 -2.77 3.03
C ARG A 31 18.01 -1.37 2.97
N LEU A 32 17.26 -0.38 2.48
CA LEU A 32 17.72 1.01 2.42
C LEU A 32 18.00 1.61 3.79
N THR A 33 17.26 1.19 4.82
CA THR A 33 17.50 1.63 6.20
C THR A 33 18.57 0.81 6.93
N GLY A 34 19.18 -0.17 6.25
CA GLY A 34 20.22 -1.02 6.84
C GLY A 34 19.68 -2.17 7.71
N LEU A 35 18.41 -2.56 7.55
CA LEU A 35 17.91 -3.83 8.11
C LEU A 35 18.30 -5.00 7.21
N THR A 36 18.77 -6.07 7.82
CA THR A 36 18.97 -7.34 7.14
C THR A 36 17.61 -7.99 6.94
N VAL A 37 17.24 -8.25 5.69
CA VAL A 37 16.02 -8.98 5.34
C VAL A 37 16.37 -10.46 5.23
N THR A 38 15.86 -11.28 6.13
CA THR A 38 16.15 -12.72 6.21
C THR A 38 15.25 -13.53 5.28
N LYS A 39 13.97 -13.17 5.19
CA LYS A 39 12.98 -13.91 4.41
C LYS A 39 11.91 -12.97 3.83
N VAL A 40 11.53 -13.23 2.59
CA VAL A 40 10.41 -12.55 1.93
C VAL A 40 9.42 -13.62 1.50
N VAL A 41 8.22 -13.60 2.07
CA VAL A 41 7.16 -14.55 1.77
C VAL A 41 6.05 -13.78 1.08
N LEU A 42 5.73 -14.14 -0.17
CA LEU A 42 4.69 -13.43 -0.93
C LEU A 42 3.28 -13.96 -0.65
N PHE A 43 3.18 -15.22 -0.25
CA PHE A 43 1.92 -15.88 0.02
C PHE A 43 2.11 -17.01 1.02
N GLN A 44 1.26 -17.07 2.05
CA GLN A 44 1.20 -18.18 2.99
C GLN A 44 -0.26 -18.60 3.15
N TYR A 45 -0.61 -19.75 2.55
CA TYR A 45 -1.97 -20.26 2.55
C TYR A 45 -2.47 -20.63 3.95
N GLU A 46 -1.58 -21.13 4.80
CA GLU A 46 -1.93 -21.72 6.10
C GLU A 46 -2.37 -20.68 7.15
N GLU A 47 -1.91 -19.43 7.06
CA GLU A 47 -2.15 -18.41 8.10
C GLU A 47 -3.19 -17.34 7.72
N ASP A 48 -3.82 -17.40 6.54
CA ASP A 48 -4.71 -16.34 6.00
C ASP A 48 -4.07 -14.93 6.08
N ARG A 49 -2.73 -14.87 5.98
CA ARG A 49 -1.93 -13.63 6.07
C ARG A 49 -1.36 -13.25 4.70
N PRO A 50 -1.67 -12.05 4.20
CA PRO A 50 -1.00 -11.54 3.01
C PRO A 50 0.49 -11.48 3.33
N GLY A 51 1.33 -11.81 2.35
CA GLY A 51 2.74 -12.12 2.58
C GLY A 51 3.50 -11.09 3.41
N TYR A 52 4.63 -11.51 3.99
CA TYR A 52 5.36 -10.77 5.00
C TYR A 52 6.86 -10.74 4.72
N VAL A 53 7.56 -9.83 5.40
CA VAL A 53 9.02 -9.66 5.32
C VAL A 53 9.60 -9.86 6.70
N GLU A 54 10.42 -10.90 6.87
CA GLU A 54 11.22 -11.11 8.08
C GLU A 54 12.51 -10.28 7.95
N HIS A 55 12.82 -9.55 9.02
CA HIS A 55 14.01 -8.73 9.12
C HIS A 55 14.47 -8.65 10.58
N ASP A 56 15.70 -8.20 10.78
CA ASP A 56 16.21 -7.90 12.13
C ASP A 56 15.34 -6.86 12.84
N GLY A 57 15.30 -6.86 14.17
CA GLY A 57 14.55 -5.87 14.95
C GLY A 57 14.89 -4.43 14.55
N TYR A 58 13.87 -3.56 14.55
CA TYR A 58 14.06 -2.14 14.27
C TYR A 58 15.01 -1.52 15.29
N ARG A 59 16.01 -0.76 14.82
CA ARG A 59 16.96 -0.09 15.72
C ARG A 59 16.36 1.18 16.32
N ASN A 60 15.56 1.90 15.53
CA ASN A 60 14.94 3.17 15.90
C ASN A 60 13.52 3.29 15.31
N ILE A 61 12.68 4.14 15.90
CA ILE A 61 11.30 4.38 15.44
C ILE A 61 11.19 4.93 14.01
N PRO A 62 12.04 5.89 13.56
CA PRO A 62 11.98 6.39 12.19
C PRO A 62 12.19 5.28 11.15
N GLN A 63 13.03 4.29 11.47
CA GLN A 63 13.27 3.14 10.61
C GLN A 63 12.03 2.25 10.50
N GLN A 64 11.35 1.99 11.62
CA GLN A 64 10.07 1.29 11.62
C GLN A 64 9.01 2.05 10.81
N MET A 65 8.89 3.35 11.02
CA MET A 65 7.96 4.19 10.27
C MET A 65 8.24 4.18 8.78
N LEU A 66 9.49 4.32 8.37
CA LEU A 66 9.86 4.34 6.96
C LEU A 66 9.56 3.00 6.30
N ALA A 67 9.88 1.88 6.96
CA ALA A 67 9.58 0.55 6.43
C ALA A 67 8.07 0.29 6.33
N GLN A 68 7.31 0.61 7.37
CA GLN A 68 5.85 0.35 7.40
C GLN A 68 5.07 1.35 6.55
N THR A 69 5.13 2.64 6.88
CA THR A 69 4.39 3.71 6.21
C THR A 69 4.94 4.02 4.83
N GLY A 70 6.27 3.99 4.66
CA GLY A 70 6.87 4.30 3.36
C GLY A 70 6.46 3.34 2.26
N SER A 71 6.28 2.05 2.58
CA SER A 71 5.79 1.06 1.60
C SER A 71 4.36 1.37 1.15
N GLY A 72 3.48 1.78 2.07
CA GLY A 72 2.11 2.19 1.78
C GLY A 72 2.03 3.46 0.94
N ILE A 73 2.81 4.49 1.29
CA ILE A 73 2.92 5.73 0.51
C ILE A 73 3.43 5.42 -0.90
N ALA A 74 4.47 4.60 -1.04
CA ALA A 74 4.99 4.21 -2.34
C ALA A 74 3.95 3.44 -3.17
N CYS A 75 3.13 2.57 -2.56
CA CYS A 75 2.00 1.94 -3.24
C CYS A 75 0.96 2.97 -3.71
N GLY A 76 0.62 3.94 -2.87
CA GLY A 76 -0.29 5.03 -3.24
C GLY A 76 0.22 5.85 -4.43
N LEU A 77 1.51 6.19 -4.43
CA LEU A 77 2.15 6.90 -5.55
C LEU A 77 2.16 6.06 -6.84
N LEU A 78 2.47 4.76 -6.75
CA LEU A 78 2.43 3.85 -7.90
C LEU A 78 1.02 3.67 -8.44
N CYS A 79 0.01 3.58 -7.57
CA CYS A 79 -1.40 3.58 -7.95
C CYS A 79 -1.73 4.86 -8.74
N CYS A 80 -1.44 6.04 -8.21
CA CYS A 80 -1.67 7.29 -8.94
C CYS A 80 -0.92 7.30 -10.29
N ALA A 81 0.37 6.95 -10.30
CA ALA A 81 1.18 6.92 -11.51
C ALA A 81 0.59 6.00 -12.59
N LEU A 82 0.22 4.76 -12.24
CA LEU A 82 -0.35 3.80 -13.19
C LEU A 82 -1.74 4.22 -13.67
N SER A 83 -2.58 4.75 -12.78
CA SER A 83 -3.91 5.25 -13.15
C SER A 83 -3.87 6.43 -14.12
N ALA A 84 -2.79 7.22 -14.09
CA ALA A 84 -2.54 8.33 -15.00
C ALA A 84 -2.11 7.88 -16.41
N VAL A 85 -1.44 6.72 -16.54
CA VAL A 85 -0.90 6.24 -17.82
C VAL A 85 -2.00 6.06 -18.86
N GLY A 86 -3.14 5.48 -18.47
CA GLY A 86 -4.21 5.17 -19.40
C GLY A 86 -4.79 6.40 -20.13
N PRO A 87 -5.27 7.44 -19.40
CA PRO A 87 -5.71 8.69 -20.01
C PRO A 87 -4.63 9.37 -20.86
N LEU A 88 -3.36 9.33 -20.42
CA LEU A 88 -2.24 9.90 -21.19
C LEU A 88 -2.02 9.17 -22.52
N LEU A 89 -2.17 7.84 -22.54
CA LEU A 89 -2.08 7.03 -23.75
C LEU A 89 -3.27 7.28 -24.68
N ASP A 90 -4.50 7.34 -24.14
CA ASP A 90 -5.70 7.64 -24.92
C ASP A 90 -5.60 9.00 -25.61
N ALA A 91 -5.09 10.02 -24.90
CA ALA A 91 -4.87 11.35 -25.46
C ALA A 91 -3.88 11.34 -26.64
N ARG A 92 -2.85 10.49 -26.59
CA ARG A 92 -1.83 10.40 -27.64
C ARG A 92 -2.22 9.50 -28.82
N LEU A 93 -2.98 8.44 -28.58
CA LEU A 93 -3.30 7.43 -29.59
C LEU A 93 -4.64 7.68 -30.30
N GLY A 94 -5.36 8.74 -29.95
CA GLY A 94 -6.62 9.12 -30.61
C GLY A 94 -7.83 8.31 -30.12
N GLY A 95 -7.79 7.81 -28.88
CA GLY A 95 -8.83 7.01 -28.26
C GLY A 95 -8.81 5.52 -28.64
N GLY A 96 -9.50 4.70 -27.84
CA GLY A 96 -9.69 3.26 -28.12
C GLY A 96 -8.72 2.31 -27.40
N SER A 97 -7.92 2.77 -26.44
CA SER A 97 -6.97 1.90 -25.72
C SER A 97 -7.60 1.09 -24.57
N PHE A 98 -8.90 0.77 -24.65
CA PHE A 98 -9.62 0.02 -23.60
C PHE A 98 -8.88 -1.25 -23.16
N LEU A 99 -8.32 -2.00 -24.12
CA LEU A 99 -7.57 -3.23 -23.86
C LEU A 99 -6.26 -3.00 -23.09
N LEU A 100 -5.63 -1.83 -23.21
CA LEU A 100 -4.43 -1.45 -22.45
C LEU A 100 -4.79 -0.81 -21.11
N ASN A 101 -5.87 -0.04 -21.07
CA ASN A 101 -6.34 0.65 -19.87
C ASN A 101 -6.90 -0.31 -18.82
N ALA A 102 -7.60 -1.37 -19.23
CA ALA A 102 -8.18 -2.33 -18.30
C ALA A 102 -7.12 -3.01 -17.39
N PRO A 103 -6.04 -3.62 -17.91
CA PRO A 103 -5.01 -4.23 -17.07
C PRO A 103 -4.22 -3.19 -16.25
N LEU A 104 -3.97 -1.99 -16.79
CA LEU A 104 -3.30 -0.92 -16.05
C LEU A 104 -4.14 -0.41 -14.86
N ASN A 105 -5.44 -0.21 -15.06
CA ASN A 105 -6.35 0.16 -13.99
C ASN A 105 -6.47 -0.96 -12.96
N TRP A 106 -6.60 -2.21 -13.40
CA TRP A 106 -6.66 -3.35 -12.50
C TRP A 106 -5.38 -3.45 -11.64
N LEU A 107 -4.20 -3.32 -12.25
CA LEU A 107 -2.93 -3.30 -11.54
C LEU A 107 -2.84 -2.12 -10.56
N SER A 108 -3.25 -0.92 -11.00
CA SER A 108 -3.30 0.29 -10.18
C SER A 108 -4.17 0.10 -8.94
N ILE A 109 -5.40 -0.38 -9.11
CA ILE A 109 -6.34 -0.64 -8.01
C ILE A 109 -5.81 -1.74 -7.10
N SER A 110 -5.26 -2.82 -7.68
CA SER A 110 -4.65 -3.91 -6.92
C SER A 110 -3.54 -3.39 -6.01
N ILE A 111 -2.66 -2.51 -6.49
CA ILE A 111 -1.60 -1.89 -5.68
C ILE A 111 -2.19 -0.96 -4.62
N GLY A 112 -3.14 -0.10 -4.99
CA GLY A 112 -3.78 0.84 -4.07
C GLY A 112 -4.55 0.17 -2.92
N THR A 113 -5.01 -1.07 -3.12
CA THR A 113 -5.72 -1.84 -2.10
C THR A 113 -4.83 -2.27 -0.92
N TYR A 114 -3.52 -1.99 -1.01
CA TYR A 114 -2.56 -2.26 0.06
C TYR A 114 -1.84 -0.99 0.52
N ILE A 115 -2.49 0.16 0.53
CA ILE A 115 -1.87 1.37 1.12
C ILE A 115 -1.77 1.23 2.64
N TRP A 116 -2.79 0.65 3.30
CA TRP A 116 -2.86 0.55 4.76
C TRP A 116 -2.91 -0.90 5.28
N LEU A 117 -3.32 -1.88 4.45
CA LEU A 117 -3.70 -3.26 4.82
C LEU A 117 -2.64 -4.28 5.32
N LEU A 118 -1.48 -3.87 5.85
CA LEU A 118 -0.55 -4.85 6.44
C LEU A 118 -0.23 -4.40 7.85
N PRO A 119 -0.97 -4.93 8.84
CA PRO A 119 -0.57 -4.82 10.23
C PRO A 119 0.61 -5.77 10.43
N ASP A 120 1.81 -5.33 10.06
CA ASP A 120 2.99 -5.94 10.62
C ASP A 120 3.06 -5.47 12.08
N GLU A 121 2.76 -6.42 12.96
CA GLU A 121 2.92 -6.40 14.42
C GLU A 121 2.92 -5.00 15.06
N HIS A 122 1.78 -4.64 15.64
CA HIS A 122 1.63 -3.61 16.68
C HIS A 122 2.64 -2.47 16.54
N PHE A 123 2.36 -1.50 15.67
CA PHE A 123 3.06 -0.22 15.71
C PHE A 123 3.07 0.27 17.17
N PRO A 124 4.24 0.26 17.86
CA PRO A 124 4.24 0.30 19.30
C PRO A 124 3.98 1.73 19.71
N ARG A 125 2.70 2.06 19.90
CA ARG A 125 2.25 3.35 20.46
C ARG A 125 2.97 3.67 21.78
N GLN A 126 3.36 2.62 22.51
CA GLN A 126 4.19 2.72 23.71
C GLN A 126 5.63 3.14 23.40
N ALA A 127 6.27 2.58 22.36
CA ALA A 127 7.64 2.97 21.98
C ALA A 127 7.75 4.46 21.63
N ILE A 128 6.73 5.06 20.99
CA ILE A 128 6.74 6.50 20.67
C ILE A 128 6.71 7.38 21.92
N LYS A 129 6.00 6.93 22.97
CA LYS A 129 5.93 7.67 24.24
C LYS A 129 7.25 7.57 25.00
N ASP A 130 7.87 6.39 24.98
CA ASP A 130 9.02 6.07 25.82
C ASP A 130 10.36 6.52 25.21
N ASP A 131 10.41 6.79 23.90
CA ASP A 131 11.61 7.28 23.24
C ASP A 131 11.86 8.77 23.56
N GLN A 132 12.85 9.02 24.41
CA GLN A 132 13.30 10.38 24.77
C GLN A 132 14.15 11.06 23.68
N SER A 133 14.62 10.32 22.68
CA SER A 133 15.48 10.85 21.62
C SER A 133 14.72 11.59 20.51
N MET A 134 13.42 11.37 20.39
CA MET A 134 12.59 12.02 19.36
C MET A 134 12.16 13.44 19.74
N GLY A 135 12.26 14.36 18.78
CA GLY A 135 11.71 15.70 18.89
C GLY A 135 10.18 15.71 18.97
N PHE A 136 9.61 16.84 19.40
CA PHE A 136 8.15 17.02 19.49
C PHE A 136 7.44 16.77 18.16
N LEU A 137 8.02 17.29 17.07
CA LEU A 137 7.43 17.21 15.74
C LEU A 137 7.43 15.76 15.21
N ASP A 138 8.52 15.02 15.45
CA ASP A 138 8.60 13.60 15.11
C ASP A 138 7.55 12.80 15.88
N LYS A 139 7.39 13.03 17.18
CA LYS A 139 6.34 12.37 17.99
C LYS A 139 4.93 12.66 17.47
N ALA A 140 4.65 13.89 17.08
CA ALA A 140 3.35 14.27 16.52
C ALA A 140 3.08 13.54 15.18
N ILE A 141 4.07 13.50 14.29
CA ILE A 141 3.99 12.78 13.00
C ILE A 141 3.80 11.28 13.25
N CYS A 142 4.64 10.68 14.10
CA CYS A 142 4.57 9.26 14.46
C CYS A 142 3.18 8.89 14.97
N ARG A 143 2.62 9.73 15.83
CA ARG A 143 1.29 9.52 16.40
C ARG A 143 0.20 9.63 15.34
N LEU A 144 0.24 10.66 14.49
CA LEU A 144 -0.76 10.83 13.42
C LEU A 144 -0.79 9.60 12.49
N PHE A 145 0.37 9.15 12.02
CA PHE A 145 0.44 7.97 11.15
C PHE A 145 0.03 6.69 11.87
N GLY A 146 0.43 6.51 13.13
CA GLY A 146 0.01 5.38 13.94
C GLY A 146 -1.51 5.34 14.18
N GLU A 147 -2.16 6.49 14.35
CA GLU A 147 -3.62 6.58 14.45
C GLU A 147 -4.31 6.25 13.12
N ILE A 148 -3.79 6.75 11.99
CA ILE A 148 -4.35 6.43 10.66
C ILE A 148 -4.26 4.93 10.38
N GLN A 149 -3.10 4.32 10.64
CA GLN A 149 -2.92 2.88 10.51
C GLN A 149 -3.83 2.10 11.46
N PHE A 150 -3.96 2.55 12.71
CA PHE A 150 -4.85 1.90 13.68
C PHE A 150 -6.31 1.97 13.23
N VAL A 151 -6.80 3.13 12.81
CA VAL A 151 -8.18 3.29 12.31
C VAL A 151 -8.42 2.40 11.09
N GLY A 152 -7.47 2.38 10.15
CA GLY A 152 -7.54 1.48 8.98
C GLY A 152 -7.58 -0.01 9.36
N SER A 153 -6.84 -0.41 10.40
CA SER A 153 -6.81 -1.79 10.89
C SER A 153 -8.00 -2.18 11.79
N ALA A 154 -8.52 -1.23 12.58
CA ALA A 154 -9.59 -1.45 13.56
C ALA A 154 -10.97 -1.50 12.90
N LEU A 155 -11.12 -0.82 11.76
CA LEU A 155 -12.20 -1.10 10.85
C LEU A 155 -11.94 -2.49 10.28
N ASN A 156 -12.60 -3.51 10.81
CA ASN A 156 -12.56 -4.94 10.40
C ASN A 156 -12.86 -5.19 8.89
N GLY A 157 -12.99 -4.13 8.10
CA GLY A 157 -13.05 -4.10 6.64
C GLY A 157 -11.90 -3.29 6.03
N GLY A 158 -10.68 -3.35 6.58
CA GLY A 158 -9.52 -2.63 6.04
C GLY A 158 -9.37 -2.81 4.52
N PHE A 159 -9.73 -3.99 3.99
CA PHE A 159 -9.68 -4.26 2.55
C PHE A 159 -10.65 -3.36 1.78
N ILE A 160 -11.86 -3.18 2.30
CA ILE A 160 -12.88 -2.32 1.69
C ILE A 160 -12.43 -0.87 1.78
N PHE A 161 -11.88 -0.44 2.92
CA PHE A 161 -11.37 0.92 3.07
C PHE A 161 -10.24 1.20 2.06
N ASP A 162 -9.25 0.32 1.97
CA ASP A 162 -8.15 0.47 1.03
C ASP A 162 -8.60 0.38 -0.42
N LEU A 163 -9.56 -0.50 -0.74
CA LEU A 163 -10.18 -0.57 -2.06
C LEU A 163 -10.90 0.75 -2.41
N LEU A 164 -11.67 1.31 -1.48
CA LEU A 164 -12.32 2.62 -1.68
C LEU A 164 -11.29 3.73 -1.86
N CYS A 165 -10.22 3.74 -1.06
CA CYS A 165 -9.10 4.67 -1.24
C CYS A 165 -8.45 4.51 -2.62
N ALA A 166 -8.18 3.28 -3.05
CA ALA A 166 -7.61 2.99 -4.37
C ALA A 166 -8.51 3.48 -5.50
N LEU A 167 -9.83 3.23 -5.40
CA LEU A 167 -10.82 3.69 -6.37
C LEU A 167 -10.88 5.22 -6.41
N CYS A 168 -10.89 5.88 -5.25
CA CYS A 168 -10.84 7.34 -5.16
C CYS A 168 -9.56 7.92 -5.78
N LEU A 169 -8.39 7.34 -5.47
CA LEU A 169 -7.11 7.78 -6.04
C LEU A 169 -7.06 7.60 -7.55
N CYS A 170 -7.53 6.45 -8.06
CA CYS A 170 -7.60 6.19 -9.50
C CYS A 170 -8.58 7.15 -10.20
N GLY A 171 -9.75 7.38 -9.61
CA GLY A 171 -10.76 8.30 -10.15
C GLY A 171 -10.27 9.74 -10.18
N PHE A 172 -9.77 10.24 -9.04
CA PHE A 172 -9.23 11.58 -8.91
C PHE A 172 -8.06 11.83 -9.86
N THR A 173 -7.11 10.89 -9.94
CA THR A 173 -5.95 11.04 -10.82
C THR A 173 -6.35 11.09 -12.30
N ARG A 174 -7.31 10.25 -12.70
CA ARG A 174 -7.85 10.29 -14.07
C ARG A 174 -8.52 11.62 -14.38
N GLU A 175 -9.35 12.14 -13.48
CA GLU A 175 -10.00 13.44 -13.64
C GLU A 175 -8.98 14.58 -13.71
N LEU A 176 -7.93 14.52 -12.88
CA LEU A 176 -6.84 15.49 -12.89
C LEU A 176 -6.04 15.46 -14.20
N VAL A 177 -5.74 14.27 -14.74
CA VAL A 177 -5.08 14.14 -16.04
C VAL A 177 -5.98 14.60 -17.18
N CYS A 178 -7.27 14.24 -17.15
CA CYS A 178 -8.22 14.68 -18.16
C CYS A 178 -8.39 16.20 -18.15
N THR A 179 -8.46 16.85 -16.97
CA THR A 179 -8.59 18.32 -16.88
C THR A 179 -7.30 19.04 -17.26
N ALA A 180 -6.13 18.51 -16.88
CA ALA A 180 -4.84 19.07 -17.28
C ALA A 180 -4.52 18.85 -18.77
N GLY A 181 -5.00 17.75 -19.36
CA GLY A 181 -4.74 17.35 -20.74
C GLY A 181 -5.50 18.14 -21.81
N TRP A 182 -6.41 19.05 -21.45
CA TRP A 182 -7.08 19.95 -22.41
C TRP A 182 -6.22 21.16 -22.82
N HIS A 183 -4.96 21.22 -22.37
CA HIS A 183 -4.03 22.30 -22.68
C HIS A 183 -2.70 21.84 -23.33
N LEU A 184 -2.58 20.57 -23.74
CA LEU A 184 -1.44 20.03 -24.50
C LEU A 184 -1.91 19.57 -25.88
#